data_AF-A0A077P2A5-F1
#
_entry.id   AF-A0A077P2A5-F1
#
_cell.length_a   1.000
_cell.length_b   1.000
_cell.length_c   1.000
_cell.angle_alpha   90.00
_cell.angle_beta   90.00
_cell.angle_gamma   90.00
#
_symmetry.space_group_name_H-M   'P 1'
#
loop_
_entity.id
_entity.type
_entity.pdbx_description
1 polymer ?
#
loop_
_entity_poly.entity_id
_entity_poly.type
_entity_poly.pdbx_seq_one_letter_code
_entity_poly.pdbx_strand_id
1 'polypeptide(L)' 'MKDIAFILNIELHHLPLYSPSLNPIERLWKFMNEQVRNNYYLTDPNVFCEAIHHFFDVYSPRKSKQTRLPAQ' A
#
# COMPACT_ATOMS: atom_id res chain seq x y z
N MET A 1 2.63 -19.83 -10.28
CA MET A 1 2.56 -18.35 -10.07
C MET A 1 2.86 -17.58 -11.35
N LYS A 2 3.97 -17.86 -12.06
CA LYS A 2 4.28 -17.25 -13.35
C LYS A 2 3.20 -17.52 -14.41
N ASP A 3 2.61 -18.71 -14.40
CA ASP A 3 1.57 -19.11 -15.37
C ASP A 3 0.28 -18.30 -15.19
N ILE A 4 -0.12 -18.03 -13.95
CA ILE A 4 -1.29 -17.19 -13.65
C ILE A 4 -1.03 -15.74 -14.06
N ALA A 5 0.15 -15.21 -13.76
CA ALA A 5 0.54 -13.86 -14.19
C ALA A 5 0.54 -13.73 -15.72
N PHE A 6 1.01 -14.77 -16.42
CA PHE A 6 0.96 -14.83 -17.89
C PHE A 6 -0.48 -14.86 -18.42
N ILE A 7 -1.35 -15.71 -17.86
CA ILE A 7 -2.77 -15.80 -18.25
C ILE A 7 -3.50 -14.46 -18.02
N LEU A 8 -3.21 -13.78 -16.91
CA LEU A 8 -3.82 -12.49 -16.55
C LEU A 8 -3.11 -11.28 -17.18
N ASN A 9 -2.08 -11.50 -17.99
CA ASN A 9 -1.27 -10.45 -18.61
C ASN A 9 -0.73 -9.43 -17.57
N ILE A 10 -0.27 -9.92 -16.43
CA ILE A 10 0.33 -9.13 -15.34
C ILE A 10 1.85 -9.16 -15.50
N GLU A 11 2.46 -7.97 -15.57
CA GLU A 11 3.91 -7.83 -15.58
C GLU A 11 4.48 -7.98 -14.15
N LEU A 12 5.47 -8.86 -13.99
CA LEU A 12 6.15 -9.10 -12.72
C LEU A 12 7.45 -8.30 -12.65
N HIS A 13 7.48 -7.28 -11.79
CA HIS A 13 8.70 -6.53 -11.51
C HIS A 13 9.53 -7.22 -10.43
N HIS A 14 10.73 -7.64 -10.78
CA HIS A 14 11.67 -8.25 -9.84
C HIS A 14 12.47 -7.18 -9.09
N LEU A 15 12.39 -7.20 -7.77
CA LEU A 15 13.19 -6.33 -6.89
C LEU A 15 14.51 -7.01 -6.54
N PRO A 16 15.63 -6.25 -6.44
CA PRO A 16 16.88 -6.77 -5.93
C PRO A 16 16.76 -7.18 -4.45
N LEU A 17 17.58 -8.15 -4.04
CA LEU A 17 17.59 -8.68 -2.68
C LEU A 17 17.85 -7.56 -1.66
N TYR A 18 17.20 -7.64 -0.49
CA TYR A 18 17.37 -6.69 0.63
C TYR A 18 17.21 -5.20 0.28
N SER A 19 16.28 -4.87 -0.63
CA SER A 19 16.00 -3.48 -1.04
C SER A 19 14.65 -2.96 -0.49
N PRO A 20 14.46 -2.85 0.84
CA PRO A 20 13.20 -2.42 1.44
C PRO A 20 12.83 -0.98 1.05
N SER A 21 13.82 -0.14 0.73
CA SER A 21 13.61 1.23 0.23
C SER A 21 12.93 1.29 -1.15
N LEU A 22 13.11 0.24 -1.96
CA LEU A 22 12.54 0.12 -3.31
C LEU A 22 11.18 -0.57 -3.32
N ASN A 23 10.76 -1.17 -2.20
CA ASN A 23 9.49 -1.86 -2.09
C ASN A 23 8.40 -0.90 -1.58
N PRO A 24 7.44 -0.47 -2.42
CA PRO A 24 6.43 0.51 -2.01
C PRO A 24 5.55 0.02 -0.86
N ILE A 25 5.35 -1.30 -0.72
CA ILE A 25 4.54 -1.87 0.35
C ILE A 25 5.18 -1.68 1.74
N GLU A 26 6.51 -1.70 1.83
CA GLU A 26 7.23 -1.48 3.11
C GLU A 26 7.03 -0.05 3.61
N ARG A 27 7.08 0.90 2.67
CA ARG A 27 6.81 2.32 2.97
C ARG A 27 5.36 2.52 3.42
N LEU A 28 4.42 1.88 2.72
CA LEU A 28 3.01 1.93 3.07
C LEU A 28 2.74 1.30 4.44
N TRP A 29 3.33 0.14 4.72
CA TRP A 29 3.21 -0.51 6.02
C TRP A 29 3.79 0.38 7.11
N LYS A 30 4.98 0.95 6.94
CA LYS A 30 5.54 1.88 7.92
C LYS A 30 4.58 3.02 8.25
N PHE A 31 4.01 3.66 7.22
CA PHE A 31 3.04 4.74 7.39
C PHE A 31 1.75 4.25 8.09
N MET A 32 1.21 3.10 7.69
CA MET A 32 0.04 2.50 8.33
C MET A 32 0.29 2.18 9.82
N ASN A 33 1.46 1.63 10.17
CA ASN A 33 1.80 1.34 11.56
C ASN A 33 1.88 2.62 12.40
N GLU A 34 2.44 3.70 11.86
CA GLU A 34 2.49 5.00 12.53
C GLU A 34 1.09 5.56 12.80
N GLN A 35 0.14 5.41 11.86
CA GLN A 35 -1.22 5.94 12.01
C GLN A 35 -2.13 5.05 12.87
N VAL A 36 -2.07 3.72 12.68
CA VAL A 36 -3.04 2.77 13.26
C VAL A 36 -2.55 2.17 14.57
N ARG A 37 -1.23 1.95 14.73
CA ARG A 37 -0.69 1.08 15.77
C ARG A 37 0.17 1.79 16.81
N ASN A 38 0.97 2.80 16.43
CA ASN A 38 1.97 3.37 17.34
C ASN A 38 1.42 4.00 18.64
N ASN A 39 0.11 4.26 18.73
CA ASN A 39 -0.52 4.85 19.92
C ASN A 39 -1.73 4.07 20.46
N TYR A 40 -2.04 2.88 19.92
CA TYR A 40 -3.24 2.13 20.28
C TYR A 40 -2.94 0.65 20.48
N TYR A 41 -3.31 0.13 21.66
CA TYR A 41 -3.31 -1.31 21.90
C TYR A 41 -4.67 -1.88 21.49
N LEU A 42 -4.68 -2.60 20.37
CA LEU A 42 -5.87 -3.23 19.82
C LEU A 42 -5.95 -4.66 20.36
N THR A 43 -6.88 -4.91 21.28
CA THR A 43 -7.08 -6.22 21.93
C THR A 43 -7.91 -7.17 21.08
N ASP A 44 -8.77 -6.64 20.21
CA ASP A 44 -9.68 -7.42 19.38
C ASP A 44 -9.22 -7.45 17.91
N PRO A 45 -9.10 -8.64 17.30
CA PRO A 45 -8.69 -8.78 15.90
C PRO A 45 -9.63 -8.10 14.91
N ASN A 46 -10.94 -8.02 15.20
CA ASN A 46 -11.89 -7.35 14.30
C ASN A 46 -11.67 -5.84 14.33
N VAL A 47 -11.43 -5.26 15.51
CA VAL A 47 -11.09 -3.84 15.65
C VAL A 47 -9.78 -3.53 14.89
N PHE A 48 -8.81 -4.44 14.89
CA PHE A 48 -7.61 -4.31 14.08
C PHE A 48 -7.90 -4.31 12.57
N CYS A 49 -8.71 -5.25 12.09
CA CYS A 49 -9.13 -5.28 10.69
C CYS A 49 -9.88 -4.00 10.29
N GLU A 50 -10.84 -3.55 11.11
CA GLU A 50 -11.59 -2.32 10.84
C GLU A 50 -10.68 -1.09 10.77
N ALA A 51 -9.71 -0.97 11.69
CA ALA A 51 -8.77 0.14 11.70
C ALA A 51 -7.87 0.16 10.45
N ILE A 52 -7.46 -1.01 9.94
CA ILE A 52 -6.73 -1.11 8.66
C ILE A 52 -7.63 -0.70 7.49
N HIS A 53 -8.85 -1.21 7.43
CA HIS A 53 -9.80 -0.87 6.35
C HIS A 53 -10.07 0.64 6.34
N HIS A 54 -10.34 1.22 7.50
CA HIS A 54 -10.53 2.65 7.67
C HIS A 54 -9.31 3.47 7.23
N PHE A 55 -8.10 3.02 7.55
CA PHE A 55 -6.87 3.63 7.06
C PHE A 55 -6.85 3.67 5.53
N PHE A 56 -7.19 2.57 4.85
CA PHE A 56 -7.24 2.58 3.39
C PHE A 56 -8.36 3.47 2.85
N ASP A 57 -9.53 3.54 3.49
CA ASP A 57 -10.64 4.38 3.03
C ASP A 57 -10.36 5.89 3.19
N VAL A 58 -9.74 6.30 4.30
CA VAL A 58 -9.47 7.71 4.62
C VAL A 58 -8.19 8.22 3.94
N TYR A 59 -7.14 7.40 3.90
CA TYR A 59 -5.85 7.77 3.31
C TYR A 59 -5.71 7.36 1.85
N SER A 60 -6.71 6.66 1.27
CA SER A 60 -6.79 6.47 -0.19
C SER A 60 -6.57 7.83 -0.86
N PRO A 61 -5.58 7.94 -1.77
CA PRO A 61 -5.18 9.22 -2.29
C PRO A 61 -6.41 9.89 -2.89
N ARG A 62 -6.76 11.06 -2.35
CA ARG A 62 -7.71 12.00 -2.98
C ARG A 62 -7.48 11.92 -4.48
N LYS A 63 -8.54 11.47 -5.18
CA LYS A 63 -8.67 11.36 -6.64
C LYS A 63 -7.47 11.97 -7.36
N SER A 64 -6.67 11.15 -8.01
CA SER A 64 -5.62 11.53 -8.95
C SER A 64 -6.20 12.38 -10.09
N LYS A 65 -6.50 13.64 -9.80
CA LYS A 65 -6.64 14.73 -10.76
C LYS A 65 -5.50 15.70 -10.50
N GLN A 66 -4.27 15.20 -10.57
CA GLN A 66 -3.16 16.08 -10.88
C GLN A 66 -3.17 16.23 -12.39
N THR A 67 -3.75 17.34 -12.83
CA THR A 67 -3.76 17.85 -14.19
C THR A 67 -2.37 17.67 -14.81
N ARG A 68 -2.27 16.88 -15.90
CA ARG A 68 -1.12 16.96 -16.80
C ARG A 68 -1.14 18.38 -17.36
N LEU A 69 -0.29 19.27 -16.87
CA LEU A 69 0.01 20.51 -17.58
C LEU A 69 0.73 20.11 -18.88
N PRO A 70 0.29 20.59 -20.05
CA PRO A 70 1.00 20.34 -21.29
C PRO A 70 2.39 20.98 -21.21
N ALA A 71 3.42 20.23 -21.58
CA ALA A 71 4.77 20.73 -21.70
C ALA A 71 4.80 21.87 -22.74
N GLN A 72 5.44 22.98 -22.37
CA GLN A 72 5.94 23.98 -23.31
C GLN A 72 7.36 23.61 -23.73
#